data_AF-A0A256WID4-F1
#
_entry.id   AF-A0A256WID4-F1
#
_cell.length_a   1.000
_cell.length_b   1.000
_cell.length_c   1.000
_cell.angle_alpha   90.00
_cell.angle_beta   90.00
_cell.angle_gamma   90.00
#
_symmetry.space_group_name_H-M   'P 1'
#
loop_
_entity.id
_entity.type
_entity.pdbx_description
1 polymer ?
#
loop_
_entity_poly.entity_id
_entity_poly.type
_entity_poly.pdbx_seq_one_letter_code
_entity_poly.pdbx_strand_id
1 'polypeptide(L)'
;MKYTFTLFLSLFIIGHVFSQDQVIVRLKQASKADLNYFEKAQDEVTAFREGQYLDLLISKTRLETLKSEAWDFTITQTAEQNKENLSVSKDINGYHTYDEAVAVLQQIAADYPDICTLTDIADSHGKEYYNSGISGYEDYQHDIWMLKISDNVNESEDEPAVYYMGAHHAREPISTEVVLGLIEHLTSGYGVNDEITTMIDNAEIFGFFGAWCGCHARSFSSSTLCNRYLLS
;
A
#
# COMPACT_ATOMS: atom_id res chain seq x y z
N MET A 1 5.24 -36.67 -59.68
CA MET A 1 5.25 -36.27 -58.27
C MET A 1 4.16 -35.22 -58.06
N LYS A 2 3.09 -35.55 -57.32
CA LYS A 2 2.00 -34.61 -56.99
C LYS A 2 2.14 -34.27 -55.50
N TYR A 3 2.39 -33.00 -55.18
CA TYR A 3 2.46 -32.52 -53.80
C TYR A 3 1.05 -32.10 -53.36
N THR A 4 0.45 -32.83 -52.43
CA THR A 4 -0.79 -32.45 -51.75
C THR A 4 -0.47 -31.53 -50.58
N PHE A 5 -0.84 -30.26 -50.71
CA PHE A 5 -0.73 -29.26 -49.64
C PHE A 5 -1.90 -29.44 -48.67
N THR A 6 -1.64 -29.94 -47.47
CA THR A 6 -2.67 -30.11 -46.43
C THR A 6 -2.68 -28.85 -45.57
N LEU A 7 -3.76 -28.07 -45.66
CA LEU A 7 -3.98 -26.84 -44.90
C LEU A 7 -4.32 -27.22 -43.45
N PHE A 8 -3.40 -26.97 -42.50
CA PHE A 8 -3.71 -27.04 -41.07
C PHE A 8 -4.53 -25.82 -40.68
N LEU A 9 -5.84 -26.00 -40.47
CA LEU A 9 -6.69 -25.00 -39.86
C LEU A 9 -6.35 -24.95 -38.36
N SER A 10 -5.52 -23.98 -37.96
CA SER A 10 -5.27 -23.72 -36.55
C SER A 10 -6.56 -23.21 -35.91
N LEU A 11 -7.15 -24.04 -35.07
CA LEU A 11 -8.26 -23.66 -34.21
C LEU A 11 -7.71 -22.64 -33.19
N PHE A 12 -7.85 -21.35 -33.48
CA PHE A 12 -7.61 -20.28 -32.52
C PHE A 12 -8.65 -20.45 -31.41
N ILE A 13 -8.27 -21.14 -30.33
CA ILE A 13 -9.05 -21.14 -29.10
C ILE A 13 -8.98 -19.70 -28.58
N ILE A 14 -10.04 -18.94 -28.84
CA ILE A 14 -10.31 -17.67 -28.20
C ILE A 14 -10.45 -18.00 -26.72
N GLY A 15 -9.36 -17.88 -25.97
CA GLY A 15 -9.36 -17.94 -24.52
C GLY A 15 -10.32 -16.88 -24.04
N HIS A 16 -11.52 -17.31 -23.62
CA HIS A 16 -12.44 -16.44 -22.90
C HIS A 16 -11.73 -16.07 -21.60
N VAL A 17 -11.23 -14.84 -21.53
CA VAL A 17 -10.82 -14.23 -20.27
C VAL A 17 -12.11 -13.97 -19.51
N PHE A 18 -12.55 -14.96 -18.73
CA PHE A 18 -13.58 -14.73 -17.73
C PHE A 18 -12.96 -13.86 -16.65
N SER A 19 -13.45 -12.63 -16.52
CA SER A 19 -13.29 -11.87 -15.28
C SER A 19 -13.97 -12.69 -14.19
N GLN A 20 -13.19 -13.29 -13.29
CA GLN A 20 -13.77 -14.02 -12.17
C GLN A 20 -14.05 -13.02 -11.06
N ASP A 21 -15.31 -12.61 -10.94
CA ASP A 21 -15.73 -11.83 -9.79
C ASP A 21 -15.41 -12.64 -8.51
N GLN A 22 -14.61 -12.04 -7.64
CA GLN A 22 -14.24 -12.61 -6.35
C GLN A 22 -15.14 -12.04 -5.24
N VAL A 23 -15.31 -12.81 -4.18
CA VAL A 23 -16.04 -12.44 -2.97
C VAL A 23 -15.22 -12.83 -1.76
N ILE A 24 -15.34 -12.06 -0.68
CA ILE A 24 -14.83 -12.48 0.63
C ILE A 24 -15.95 -13.18 1.39
N VAL A 25 -15.69 -14.41 1.81
CA VAL A 25 -16.55 -15.16 2.72
C VAL A 25 -15.88 -15.34 4.06
N ARG A 26 -16.67 -15.31 5.13
CA ARG A 26 -16.26 -15.56 6.49
C ARG A 26 -16.91 -16.83 7.02
N LEU A 27 -16.09 -17.81 7.37
CA LEU A 27 -16.47 -18.97 8.17
C LEU A 27 -16.41 -18.57 9.64
N LYS A 28 -17.46 -18.83 10.42
CA LYS A 28 -17.49 -18.54 11.86
C LYS A 28 -16.96 -19.74 12.65
N GLN A 29 -16.33 -19.46 13.80
CA GLN A 29 -15.77 -20.46 14.70
C GLN A 29 -14.77 -21.43 14.03
N ALA A 30 -14.04 -20.95 13.02
CA ALA A 30 -13.12 -21.77 12.24
C ALA A 30 -11.94 -22.29 13.09
N SER A 31 -11.58 -23.55 12.86
CA SER A 31 -10.46 -24.24 13.50
C SER A 31 -9.20 -24.23 12.62
N LYS A 32 -8.06 -24.63 13.18
CA LYS A 32 -6.84 -24.90 12.38
C LYS A 32 -7.05 -26.02 11.35
N ALA A 33 -7.96 -26.97 11.60
CA ALA A 33 -8.24 -28.01 10.63
C ALA A 33 -8.94 -27.45 9.38
N ASP A 34 -9.83 -26.47 9.57
CA ASP A 34 -10.49 -25.76 8.47
C ASP A 34 -9.47 -24.94 7.68
N LEU A 35 -8.60 -24.19 8.36
CA LEU A 35 -7.49 -23.47 7.72
C LEU A 35 -6.67 -24.40 6.82
N ASN A 36 -6.19 -25.52 7.37
CA ASN A 36 -5.39 -26.49 6.61
C ASN A 36 -6.14 -27.09 5.41
N TYR A 37 -7.46 -27.28 5.54
CA TYR A 37 -8.30 -27.75 4.44
C TYR A 37 -8.31 -26.74 3.28
N PHE A 38 -8.55 -25.46 3.57
CA PHE A 38 -8.63 -24.40 2.57
C PHE A 38 -7.27 -24.04 1.96
N GLU A 39 -6.20 -24.02 2.75
CA GLU A 39 -4.83 -23.84 2.23
C GLU A 39 -4.42 -24.96 1.27
N LYS A 40 -4.76 -26.21 1.61
CA LYS A 40 -4.51 -27.36 0.74
C LYS A 40 -5.33 -27.30 -0.54
N ALA A 41 -6.54 -26.73 -0.48
CA ALA A 41 -7.37 -26.46 -1.65
C ALA A 41 -6.89 -25.25 -2.47
N GLN A 42 -5.84 -24.55 -2.02
CA GLN A 42 -5.29 -23.32 -2.63
C GLN A 42 -6.31 -22.18 -2.66
N ASP A 43 -7.25 -22.15 -1.72
CA ASP A 43 -8.11 -21.00 -1.51
C ASP A 43 -7.32 -19.87 -0.81
N GLU A 44 -7.53 -18.62 -1.21
CA GLU A 44 -6.80 -17.48 -0.68
C GLU A 44 -7.33 -17.09 0.70
N VAL A 45 -6.52 -17.30 1.73
CA VAL A 45 -6.84 -16.93 3.11
C VAL A 45 -6.49 -15.46 3.33
N THR A 46 -7.49 -14.64 3.63
CA THR A 46 -7.30 -13.19 3.86
C THR A 46 -7.20 -12.83 5.34
N ALA A 47 -7.80 -13.62 6.23
CA ALA A 47 -7.66 -13.48 7.68
C ALA A 47 -8.03 -14.77 8.42
N PHE A 48 -7.37 -15.06 9.54
CA PHE A 48 -7.71 -16.21 10.38
C PHE A 48 -7.54 -15.89 11.86
N ARG A 49 -8.49 -16.36 12.68
CA ARG A 49 -8.38 -16.40 14.13
C ARG A 49 -9.06 -17.66 14.67
N GLU A 50 -8.25 -18.57 15.22
CA GLU A 50 -8.70 -19.87 15.73
C GLU A 50 -9.86 -19.74 16.73
N GLY A 51 -10.92 -20.54 16.50
CA GLY A 51 -12.14 -20.54 17.29
C GLY A 51 -13.05 -19.32 17.06
N GLN A 52 -12.68 -18.37 16.19
CA GLN A 52 -13.47 -17.18 15.91
C GLN A 52 -13.88 -17.07 14.44
N TYR A 53 -12.92 -17.02 13.51
CA TYR A 53 -13.24 -16.87 12.09
C TYR A 53 -12.11 -17.28 11.14
N LEU A 54 -12.47 -17.55 9.89
CA LEU A 54 -11.59 -17.71 8.74
C LEU A 54 -12.21 -16.97 7.54
N ASP A 55 -11.47 -16.02 6.97
CA ASP A 55 -11.89 -15.24 5.80
C ASP A 55 -11.16 -15.73 4.55
N LEU A 56 -11.91 -15.97 3.48
CA LEU A 56 -11.40 -16.49 2.22
C LEU A 56 -11.79 -15.56 1.07
N LEU A 57 -10.85 -15.20 0.20
CA LEU A 57 -11.12 -14.57 -1.09
C LEU A 57 -11.32 -15.67 -2.14
N ILE A 58 -12.54 -15.83 -2.63
CA ILE A 58 -12.91 -16.95 -3.51
C ILE A 58 -13.69 -16.48 -4.73
N SER A 59 -13.61 -17.23 -5.83
CA SER A 59 -14.42 -16.96 -7.02
C SER A 59 -15.90 -17.30 -6.79
N LYS A 60 -16.79 -16.70 -7.59
CA LYS A 60 -18.23 -17.09 -7.61
C LYS A 60 -18.43 -18.59 -7.83
N THR A 61 -17.60 -19.25 -8.64
CA THR A 61 -17.66 -20.71 -8.84
C THR A 61 -17.35 -21.47 -7.55
N ARG A 62 -16.27 -21.09 -6.85
CA ARG A 62 -15.88 -21.72 -5.59
C ARG A 62 -16.92 -21.48 -4.50
N LEU A 63 -17.54 -20.30 -4.48
CA LEU A 63 -18.67 -19.99 -3.61
C LEU A 63 -19.84 -20.98 -3.80
N GLU A 64 -20.22 -21.29 -5.04
CA GLU A 64 -21.27 -22.29 -5.30
C GLU A 64 -20.86 -23.69 -4.83
N THR A 65 -19.57 -24.05 -4.95
CA THR A 65 -19.04 -25.29 -4.37
C THR A 65 -19.23 -25.30 -2.84
N LEU A 66 -18.86 -24.24 -2.13
CA LEU A 66 -19.05 -24.16 -0.67
C LEU A 66 -20.51 -24.27 -0.26
N LYS A 67 -21.43 -23.67 -1.04
CA LYS A 67 -22.88 -23.82 -0.82
C LYS A 67 -23.32 -25.27 -0.95
N SER A 68 -22.84 -25.98 -1.98
CA SER A 68 -23.18 -27.38 -2.21
C SER A 68 -22.59 -28.33 -1.17
N GLU A 69 -21.43 -27.98 -0.61
CA GLU A 69 -20.77 -28.69 0.49
C GLU A 69 -21.41 -28.36 1.86
N ALA A 70 -22.38 -27.44 1.89
CA ALA A 70 -23.10 -27.00 3.08
C ALA A 70 -22.21 -26.39 4.18
N TRP A 71 -21.16 -25.66 3.79
CA TRP A 71 -20.36 -24.86 4.73
C TRP A 71 -21.19 -23.71 5.32
N ASP A 72 -21.02 -23.45 6.61
CA ASP A 72 -21.59 -22.27 7.27
C ASP A 72 -20.66 -21.05 7.09
N PHE A 73 -21.06 -20.13 6.22
CA PHE A 73 -20.32 -18.91 5.94
C PHE A 73 -21.24 -17.70 5.76
N THR A 74 -20.66 -16.52 5.90
CA THR A 74 -21.29 -15.24 5.56
C THR A 74 -20.46 -14.51 4.52
N ILE A 75 -21.09 -13.99 3.46
CA ILE A 75 -20.40 -13.11 2.51
C ILE A 75 -20.18 -11.76 3.21
N THR A 76 -18.93 -11.34 3.36
CA THR A 76 -18.56 -10.09 4.04
C THR A 76 -18.32 -8.95 3.05
N GLN A 77 -17.87 -9.25 1.84
CA GLN A 77 -17.62 -8.28 0.78
C GLN A 77 -17.87 -8.91 -0.58
N THR A 78 -18.53 -8.18 -1.49
CA THR A 78 -18.60 -8.55 -2.92
C THR A 78 -17.80 -7.60 -3.79
N ALA A 79 -17.41 -8.04 -4.98
CA ALA A 79 -16.78 -7.17 -5.97
C ALA A 79 -17.65 -5.94 -6.31
N GLU A 80 -18.97 -6.11 -6.36
CA GLU A 80 -19.92 -5.02 -6.60
C GLU A 80 -19.97 -4.04 -5.44
N GLN A 81 -20.05 -4.52 -4.19
CA GLN A 81 -19.97 -3.67 -2.99
C GLN A 81 -18.64 -2.93 -2.90
N ASN A 82 -17.53 -3.61 -3.20
CA ASN A 82 -16.22 -2.99 -3.22
C ASN A 82 -16.16 -1.91 -4.31
N LYS A 83 -16.77 -2.14 -5.47
CA LYS A 83 -16.86 -1.15 -6.57
C LYS A 83 -17.75 0.04 -6.23
N GLU A 84 -18.83 -0.16 -5.48
CA GLU A 84 -19.65 0.94 -4.94
C GLU A 84 -18.92 1.72 -3.85
N ASN A 85 -18.08 1.05 -3.05
CA ASN A 85 -17.23 1.64 -2.02
C ASN A 85 -15.95 2.27 -2.59
N LEU A 86 -15.63 2.07 -3.88
CA LEU A 86 -14.59 2.85 -4.54
C LEU A 86 -15.07 4.29 -4.58
N SER A 87 -14.57 5.07 -3.62
CA SER A 87 -14.72 6.51 -3.57
C SER A 87 -14.45 7.14 -4.94
N VAL A 88 -15.34 8.02 -5.39
CA VAL A 88 -15.10 8.86 -6.58
C VAL A 88 -13.97 9.87 -6.30
N SER A 89 -13.72 10.18 -5.02
CA SER A 89 -12.59 10.98 -4.58
C SER A 89 -11.35 10.09 -4.39
N LYS A 90 -10.20 10.53 -4.91
CA LYS A 90 -8.90 9.90 -4.57
C LYS A 90 -8.54 10.15 -3.09
N ASP A 91 -9.15 11.14 -2.46
CA ASP A 91 -8.82 11.55 -1.09
C ASP A 91 -9.54 10.69 -0.06
N ILE A 92 -8.78 10.28 0.95
CA ILE A 92 -9.28 9.54 2.11
C ILE A 92 -9.44 10.56 3.23
N ASN A 93 -10.70 10.87 3.58
CA ASN A 93 -10.98 11.86 4.62
C ASN A 93 -10.28 11.52 5.94
N GLY A 94 -9.64 12.52 6.55
CA GLY A 94 -8.90 12.38 7.81
C GLY A 94 -7.43 12.00 7.67
N TYR A 95 -6.91 11.88 6.45
CA TYR A 95 -5.49 11.68 6.16
C TYR A 95 -4.95 12.84 5.33
N HIS A 96 -3.69 13.18 5.53
CA HIS A 96 -3.02 14.21 4.74
C HIS A 96 -2.79 13.74 3.30
N THR A 97 -3.04 14.65 2.36
CA THR A 97 -2.50 14.54 0.99
C THR A 97 -0.98 14.71 1.00
N TYR A 98 -0.32 14.41 -0.13
CA TYR A 98 1.13 14.61 -0.26
C TYR A 98 1.53 16.06 0.06
N ASP A 99 0.86 17.03 -0.56
CA ASP A 99 1.18 18.46 -0.38
C ASP A 99 0.97 18.91 1.07
N GLU A 100 -0.09 18.44 1.72
CA GLU A 100 -0.35 18.75 3.13
C GLU A 100 0.71 18.14 4.05
N ALA A 101 1.11 16.89 3.82
CA ALA A 101 2.17 16.24 4.60
C ALA A 101 3.51 16.96 4.42
N VAL A 102 3.85 17.37 3.20
CA VAL A 102 5.06 18.18 2.94
C VAL A 102 4.98 19.54 3.64
N ALA A 103 3.82 20.19 3.61
CA ALA A 103 3.61 21.46 4.30
C ALA A 103 3.81 21.31 5.83
N VAL A 104 3.34 20.22 6.43
CA VAL A 104 3.59 19.91 7.85
C VAL A 104 5.09 19.81 8.13
N LEU A 105 5.85 19.09 7.31
CA LEU A 105 7.30 18.93 7.49
C LEU A 105 8.05 20.25 7.34
N GLN A 106 7.68 21.04 6.33
CA GLN A 106 8.26 22.37 6.11
C GLN A 106 8.00 23.28 7.31
N GLN A 107 6.79 23.24 7.85
CA GLN A 107 6.42 24.01 9.03
C GLN A 107 7.22 23.58 10.26
N ILE A 108 7.36 22.27 10.51
CA ILE A 108 8.15 21.74 11.63
C ILE A 108 9.63 22.14 11.51
N ALA A 109 10.22 22.02 10.33
CA ALA A 109 11.61 22.46 10.12
C ALA A 109 11.78 23.97 10.32
N ALA A 110 10.77 24.77 9.98
CA ALA A 110 10.79 26.21 10.21
C ALA A 110 10.59 26.60 11.68
N ASP A 111 9.78 25.85 12.43
CA ASP A 111 9.49 26.12 13.84
C ASP A 111 10.61 25.63 14.76
N TYR A 112 11.35 24.59 14.37
CA TYR A 112 12.43 23.99 15.16
C TYR A 112 13.78 23.95 14.41
N PRO A 113 14.28 25.07 13.87
CA PRO A 113 15.44 25.07 12.97
C PRO A 113 16.76 24.66 13.65
N ASP A 114 16.84 24.77 14.98
CA ASP A 114 18.04 24.39 15.74
C ASP A 114 18.20 22.87 15.82
N ILE A 115 17.10 22.12 15.72
CA ILE A 115 17.09 20.66 15.86
C ILE A 115 16.54 19.92 14.63
N CYS A 116 16.00 20.62 13.63
CA CYS A 116 15.35 20.02 12.47
C CYS A 116 15.87 20.59 11.15
N THR A 117 16.15 19.70 10.19
CA THR A 117 16.42 20.08 8.79
C THR A 117 15.63 19.20 7.84
N LEU A 118 14.98 19.83 6.86
CA LEU A 118 14.24 19.14 5.81
C LEU A 118 15.04 19.19 4.51
N THR A 119 15.32 18.02 3.94
CA THR A 119 16.11 17.87 2.72
C THR A 119 15.34 17.06 1.69
N ASP A 120 15.29 17.55 0.45
CA ASP A 120 14.93 16.73 -0.72
C ASP A 120 16.14 15.87 -1.09
N ILE A 121 15.97 14.55 -1.03
CA ILE A 121 17.05 13.59 -1.28
C ILE A 121 16.93 12.88 -2.62
N ALA A 122 15.78 12.95 -3.30
CA ALA A 122 15.55 12.28 -4.58
C ALA A 122 14.20 12.67 -5.22
N ASP A 123 14.11 12.48 -6.54
CA ASP A 123 12.82 12.50 -7.25
C ASP A 123 12.13 11.13 -7.14
N SER A 124 10.78 11.12 -7.07
CA SER A 124 10.03 9.87 -7.24
C SER A 124 10.01 9.41 -8.70
N HIS A 125 9.75 8.12 -8.90
CA HIS A 125 9.57 7.55 -10.24
C HIS A 125 8.39 8.18 -11.00
N GLY A 126 7.35 8.60 -10.27
CA GLY A 126 6.22 9.32 -10.85
C GLY A 126 6.65 10.67 -11.44
N LYS A 127 7.51 11.40 -10.73
CA LYS A 127 8.09 12.67 -11.18
C LYS A 127 9.00 12.45 -12.38
N GLU A 128 9.82 11.41 -12.38
CA GLU A 128 10.65 11.05 -13.54
C GLU A 128 9.82 10.75 -14.81
N TYR A 129 8.71 10.02 -14.66
CA TYR A 129 7.81 9.69 -15.76
C TYR A 129 7.06 10.90 -16.30
N TYR A 130 6.59 11.76 -15.41
CA TYR A 130 6.03 13.05 -15.79
C TYR A 130 7.04 13.88 -16.59
N ASN A 131 8.27 14.01 -16.08
CA ASN A 131 9.34 14.75 -16.75
C ASN A 131 9.73 14.14 -18.11
N SER A 132 9.55 12.83 -18.29
CA SER A 132 9.78 12.11 -19.54
C SER A 132 8.60 12.22 -20.54
N GLY A 133 7.53 12.95 -20.18
CA GLY A 133 6.37 13.14 -21.04
C GLY A 133 5.44 11.93 -21.13
N ILE A 134 5.49 11.00 -20.16
CA ILE A 134 4.58 9.86 -20.09
C ILE A 134 3.24 10.35 -19.53
N SER A 135 2.18 10.21 -20.34
CA SER A 135 0.82 10.57 -19.94
C SER A 135 0.32 9.74 -18.75
N GLY A 136 -0.47 10.34 -17.87
CA GLY A 136 -1.06 9.70 -16.69
C GLY A 136 -0.26 9.90 -15.39
N TYR A 137 0.83 10.68 -15.43
CA TYR A 137 1.68 11.01 -14.27
C TYR A 137 1.60 12.51 -13.88
N GLU A 138 0.62 13.25 -14.40
CA GLU A 138 0.44 14.69 -14.21
C GLU A 138 0.10 15.10 -12.77
N ASP A 139 -0.25 14.14 -11.90
CA ASP A 139 -0.52 14.36 -10.48
C ASP A 139 0.57 13.74 -9.56
N TYR A 140 1.69 13.28 -10.11
CA TYR A 140 2.69 12.47 -9.38
C TYR A 140 4.09 13.11 -9.35
N GLN A 141 4.18 14.44 -9.41
CA GLN A 141 5.45 15.17 -9.27
C GLN A 141 5.90 15.25 -7.81
N HIS A 142 6.13 14.10 -7.19
CA HIS A 142 6.51 14.03 -5.79
C HIS A 142 8.03 13.94 -5.65
N ASP A 143 8.56 14.76 -4.75
CA ASP A 143 9.91 14.69 -4.20
C ASP A 143 9.93 13.73 -3.02
N ILE A 144 11.12 13.21 -2.74
CA ILE A 144 11.39 12.32 -1.63
C ILE A 144 12.07 13.14 -0.53
N TRP A 145 11.30 13.42 0.51
CA TRP A 145 11.72 14.27 1.62
C TRP A 145 12.28 13.47 2.79
N MET A 146 13.34 13.99 3.40
CA MET A 146 13.93 13.50 4.64
C MET A 146 14.02 14.64 5.64
N LEU A 147 13.36 14.48 6.78
CA LEU A 147 13.53 15.33 7.95
C LEU A 147 14.55 14.68 8.89
N LYS A 148 15.65 15.37 9.17
CA LYS A 148 16.59 15.00 10.25
C LYS A 148 16.21 15.76 11.52
N ILE A 149 16.24 15.06 12.65
CA ILE A 149 16.11 15.60 14.01
C ILE A 149 17.38 15.20 14.80
N SER A 150 18.19 16.16 15.23
CA SER A 150 19.27 15.97 16.23
C SER A 150 19.65 17.30 16.87
N ASP A 151 20.35 17.30 18.01
CA ASP A 151 20.83 18.52 18.67
C ASP A 151 21.90 19.26 17.87
N ASN A 152 22.72 18.56 17.08
CA ASN A 152 23.66 19.15 16.12
C ASN A 152 23.25 18.86 14.67
N VAL A 153 22.05 19.34 14.30
CA VAL A 153 21.38 18.98 13.05
C VAL A 153 22.19 19.21 11.75
N ASN A 154 23.15 20.15 11.77
CA ASN A 154 23.99 20.48 10.62
C ASN A 154 25.30 19.68 10.53
N GLU A 155 25.58 18.82 11.51
CA GLU A 155 26.79 18.01 11.57
C GLU A 155 26.49 16.54 11.30
N SER A 156 27.53 15.77 10.97
CA SER A 156 27.46 14.32 10.97
C SER A 156 28.19 13.83 12.20
N GLU A 157 27.48 13.13 13.06
CA GLU A 157 27.94 12.79 14.39
C GLU A 157 28.24 11.29 14.50
N ASP A 158 29.07 10.89 15.48
CA ASP A 158 29.28 9.48 15.82
C ASP A 158 28.21 9.02 16.82
N GLU A 159 26.95 9.23 16.44
CA GLU A 159 25.76 8.91 17.23
C GLU A 159 24.95 7.78 16.60
N PRO A 160 24.20 7.01 17.40
CA PRO A 160 23.25 6.05 16.86
C PRO A 160 22.17 6.77 16.04
N ALA A 161 21.87 6.23 14.86
CA ALA A 161 20.81 6.74 14.00
C ALA A 161 19.60 5.81 13.99
N VAL A 162 18.39 6.39 14.01
CA VAL A 162 17.13 5.66 13.86
C VAL A 162 16.32 6.27 12.73
N TYR A 163 15.72 5.41 11.90
CA TYR A 163 15.00 5.81 10.71
C TYR A 163 13.57 5.28 10.72
N TYR A 164 12.61 6.17 10.47
CA TYR A 164 11.19 5.88 10.36
C TYR A 164 10.66 6.23 8.97
N MET A 165 10.03 5.25 8.32
CA MET A 165 9.44 5.37 6.99
C MET A 165 7.94 5.14 7.05
N GLY A 166 7.18 6.10 6.51
CA GLY A 166 5.76 5.94 6.21
C GLY A 166 5.52 5.62 4.73
N ALA A 167 4.35 5.07 4.42
CA ALA A 167 3.81 4.88 3.07
C ALA A 167 4.68 4.08 2.08
N HIS A 168 5.45 3.09 2.54
CA HIS A 168 6.11 2.13 1.64
C HIS A 168 5.09 1.47 0.69
N HIS A 169 3.90 1.16 1.21
CA HIS A 169 2.73 0.85 0.40
C HIS A 169 1.75 2.03 0.39
N ALA A 170 1.37 2.46 -0.82
CA ALA A 170 0.47 3.60 -1.00
C ALA A 170 -0.94 3.41 -0.41
N ARG A 171 -1.34 2.16 -0.17
CA ARG A 171 -2.64 1.78 0.41
C ARG A 171 -2.66 1.82 1.94
N GLU A 172 -1.59 2.27 2.58
CA GLU A 172 -1.43 2.30 4.05
C GLU A 172 -1.20 3.74 4.56
N PRO A 173 -2.12 4.69 4.32
CA PRO A 173 -1.92 6.11 4.65
C PRO A 173 -1.74 6.36 6.15
N ILE A 174 -2.23 5.46 7.01
CA ILE A 174 -2.03 5.52 8.46
C ILE A 174 -0.55 5.50 8.86
N SER A 175 0.31 4.85 8.06
CA SER A 175 1.75 4.83 8.34
C SER A 175 2.39 6.22 8.16
N THR A 176 1.90 7.05 7.24
CA THR A 176 2.30 8.46 7.10
C THR A 176 1.94 9.23 8.36
N GLU A 177 0.69 9.12 8.82
CA GLU A 177 0.19 9.85 9.99
C GLU A 177 0.95 9.49 11.27
N VAL A 178 1.32 8.21 11.43
CA VAL A 178 2.12 7.77 12.58
C VAL A 178 3.50 8.42 12.58
N VAL A 179 4.16 8.53 11.42
CA VAL A 179 5.48 9.17 11.32
C VAL A 179 5.35 10.69 11.52
N LEU A 180 4.34 11.35 10.95
CA LEU A 180 4.09 12.78 11.18
C LEU A 180 3.85 13.06 12.67
N GLY A 181 2.98 12.28 13.31
CA GLY A 181 2.71 12.42 14.74
C GLY A 181 3.91 12.12 15.62
N LEU A 182 4.78 11.17 15.24
CA LEU A 182 6.05 10.92 15.93
C LEU A 182 6.98 12.12 15.83
N ILE A 183 7.16 12.68 14.63
CA ILE A 183 7.99 13.87 14.41
C ILE A 183 7.48 15.03 15.26
N GLU A 184 6.19 15.33 15.20
CA GLU A 184 5.58 16.41 15.99
C GLU A 184 5.74 16.20 17.49
N HIS A 185 5.58 14.95 17.95
CA HIS A 185 5.77 14.59 19.36
C HIS A 185 7.21 14.81 19.84
N LEU A 186 8.20 14.41 19.03
CA LEU A 186 9.61 14.56 19.35
C LEU A 186 10.02 16.04 19.36
N THR A 187 9.65 16.80 18.34
CA THR A 187 10.06 18.22 18.23
C THR A 187 9.39 19.09 19.28
N SER A 188 8.08 18.94 19.50
CA SER A 188 7.37 19.70 20.54
C SER A 188 7.75 19.29 21.98
N GLY A 189 8.30 18.08 22.14
CA GLY A 189 8.79 17.58 23.42
C GLY A 189 10.22 18.01 23.78
N TYR A 190 11.00 18.47 22.81
CA TYR A 190 12.39 18.87 23.02
C TYR A 190 12.50 20.09 23.95
N GLY A 191 13.34 20.00 24.98
CA GLY A 191 13.47 21.03 26.02
C GLY A 191 12.32 21.11 27.02
N VAL A 192 11.28 20.28 26.87
CA VAL A 192 10.11 20.20 27.78
C VAL A 192 10.07 18.86 28.51
N ASN A 193 10.33 17.77 27.80
CA ASN A 193 10.39 16.41 28.33
C ASN A 193 11.84 15.92 28.35
N ASP A 194 12.33 15.58 29.53
CA ASP A 194 13.72 15.16 29.75
C ASP A 194 14.09 13.88 28.96
N GLU A 195 13.15 12.94 28.81
CA GLU A 195 13.39 11.69 28.05
C GLU A 195 13.52 11.96 26.55
N ILE A 196 12.67 12.82 25.99
CA ILE A 196 12.73 13.21 24.58
C ILE A 196 14.00 14.04 24.32
N THR A 197 14.32 14.97 25.21
CA THR A 197 15.53 15.79 25.12
C THR A 197 16.78 14.90 25.14
N THR A 198 16.87 13.98 26.10
CA THR A 198 17.97 13.00 26.17
C THR A 198 18.05 12.15 24.90
N MET A 199 16.92 11.78 24.29
CA MET A 199 16.91 11.00 23.06
C MET A 199 17.49 11.79 21.88
N ILE A 200 17.10 13.06 21.71
CA ILE A 200 17.54 13.92 20.60
C ILE A 200 19.01 14.35 20.79
N ASP A 201 19.46 14.53 22.03
CA ASP A 201 20.85 14.91 22.37
C ASP A 201 21.86 13.74 22.26
N ASN A 202 21.41 12.52 21.93
CA ASN A 202 22.27 11.32 21.88
C ASN A 202 21.96 10.41 20.69
N ALA A 203 21.14 10.85 19.74
CA ALA A 203 20.78 10.09 18.55
C ALA A 203 20.30 10.98 17.41
N GLU A 204 20.65 10.60 16.18
CA GLU A 204 20.07 11.18 14.98
C GLU A 204 18.76 10.44 14.61
N ILE A 205 17.65 11.17 14.53
CA ILE A 205 16.36 10.61 14.15
C ILE A 205 15.98 11.12 12.77
N PHE A 206 15.62 10.19 11.87
CA PHE A 206 15.23 10.51 10.51
C PHE A 206 13.78 10.10 10.25
N GLY A 207 12.99 11.03 9.73
CA GLY A 207 11.63 10.81 9.26
C GLY A 207 11.56 10.98 7.74
N PHE A 208 10.96 10.00 7.05
CA PHE A 208 10.91 9.98 5.60
C PHE A 208 9.50 9.79 5.05
N PHE A 209 9.23 10.53 3.99
CA PHE A 209 8.00 10.45 3.21
C PHE A 209 8.38 10.37 1.73
N GLY A 210 8.61 9.14 1.28
CA GLY A 210 8.90 8.86 -0.12
C GLY A 210 7.70 8.18 -0.75
N ALA A 211 7.03 8.93 -1.60
CA ALA A 211 6.07 8.39 -2.53
C ALA A 211 6.75 7.36 -3.46
N TRP A 212 6.36 6.10 -3.29
CA TRP A 212 6.22 5.07 -4.34
C TRP A 212 7.49 4.40 -4.92
N CYS A 213 7.75 3.18 -4.44
CA CYS A 213 8.30 2.14 -5.31
C CYS A 213 7.22 1.76 -6.35
N GLY A 214 7.54 1.96 -7.62
CA GLY A 214 6.60 1.70 -8.71
C GLY A 214 6.25 0.22 -8.84
N CYS A 215 5.03 -0.17 -8.45
CA CYS A 215 4.40 -1.39 -8.96
C CYS A 215 2.93 -1.26 -9.40
N HIS A 216 2.16 -0.22 -9.06
CA HIS A 216 0.72 -0.20 -9.37
C HIS A 216 0.10 1.13 -9.87
N ALA A 217 0.88 2.15 -10.22
CA ALA A 217 0.33 3.38 -10.83
C ALA A 217 0.00 3.25 -12.33
N ARG A 218 -0.10 2.03 -12.88
CA ARG A 218 -0.65 1.85 -14.23
C ARG A 218 -2.17 1.76 -14.18
N SER A 219 -2.81 2.77 -14.76
CA SER A 219 -4.17 2.77 -15.33
C SER A 219 -5.36 2.79 -14.36
N PHE A 220 -5.72 3.99 -13.89
CA PHE A 220 -7.13 4.31 -13.59
C PHE A 220 -7.83 5.10 -14.71
N SER A 221 -7.23 5.19 -15.91
CA SER A 221 -7.91 5.64 -17.12
C SER A 221 -8.15 4.45 -18.06
N SER A 222 -9.40 3.99 -18.12
CA SER A 222 -9.99 3.21 -19.21
C SER A 222 -9.08 2.22 -19.97
N SER A 223 -9.03 0.96 -19.52
CA SER A 223 -9.08 -0.28 -20.34
C SER A 223 -8.42 -1.47 -19.63
N THR A 224 -9.26 -2.43 -19.25
CA THR A 224 -9.07 -3.90 -19.39
C THR A 224 -7.81 -4.62 -18.88
N LEU A 225 -6.90 -4.01 -18.11
CA LEU A 225 -5.67 -4.68 -17.64
C LEU A 225 -5.53 -4.88 -16.13
N CYS A 226 -6.57 -4.59 -15.34
CA CYS A 226 -6.59 -4.82 -13.90
C CYS A 226 -7.20 -6.18 -13.54
N ASN A 227 -6.56 -7.29 -13.96
CA ASN A 227 -6.96 -8.62 -13.49
C ASN A 227 -5.82 -9.66 -13.46
N ARG A 228 -4.56 -9.23 -13.31
CA ARG A 228 -3.41 -10.16 -13.42
C ARG A 228 -2.37 -10.13 -12.30
N TYR A 229 -2.49 -9.29 -11.27
CA TYR A 229 -1.49 -9.24 -10.20
C TYR A 229 -2.08 -9.00 -8.81
N LEU A 230 -3.21 -9.66 -8.51
CA LEU A 230 -3.66 -9.83 -7.12
C LEU A 230 -3.39 -11.25 -6.57
N LEU A 231 -2.74 -12.13 -7.34
CA LEU A 231 -2.28 -13.43 -6.86
C LEU A 231 -0.97 -13.81 -7.56
N SER A 232 0.15 -13.42 -6.94
CA SER A 232 1.45 -14.10 -7.05
C SER A 232 2.26 -13.79 -5.80
#